data_AF-A0A523FI45-F1
#
_entry.id   AF-A0A523FI45-F1
#
_cell.length_a   1.000
_cell.length_b   1.000
_cell.length_c   1.000
_cell.angle_alpha   90.00
_cell.angle_beta   90.00
_cell.angle_gamma   90.00
#
_symmetry.space_group_name_H-M   'P 1'
#
loop_
_entity.id
_entity.type
_entity.pdbx_description
1 polymer ?
#
loop_
_entity_poly.entity_id
_entity_poly.type
_entity_poly.pdbx_seq_one_letter_code
_entity_poly.pdbx_strand_id
1 'polypeptide(L)'
;MKVSTRTSDKPAGELTLDEAAAELEHLAREISEHDRHYHVEDAPVISDAEYDALLRRHSAIEARFPDLVRPDSPSRRVGAPPAAGFAKVSHSR
;
A
#
# COMPACT_ATOMS: atom_id res chain seq x y z
N MET A 1 10.74 -29.92 -0.23
CA MET A 1 10.26 -28.70 0.47
C MET A 1 9.63 -27.80 -0.58
N LYS A 2 8.29 -27.65 -0.61
CA LYS A 2 7.62 -26.72 -1.53
C LYS A 2 7.71 -25.33 -0.92
N VAL A 3 8.57 -24.49 -1.46
CA VAL A 3 8.60 -23.06 -1.13
C VAL A 3 7.25 -22.51 -1.58
N SER A 4 6.35 -22.28 -0.62
CA SER A 4 5.09 -21.60 -0.89
C SER A 4 5.44 -20.12 -1.00
N THR A 5 5.72 -19.67 -2.22
CA THR A 5 5.94 -18.25 -2.51
C THR A 5 4.67 -17.48 -2.17
N ARG A 6 4.74 -16.58 -1.18
CA ARG A 6 3.62 -15.66 -0.91
C ARG A 6 3.47 -14.72 -2.09
N THR A 7 2.24 -14.39 -2.45
CA THR A 7 1.91 -13.39 -3.48
C THR A 7 2.65 -12.06 -3.22
N SER A 8 2.82 -11.71 -1.95
CA SER A 8 3.55 -10.52 -1.48
C SER A 8 5.03 -10.47 -1.88
N ASP A 9 5.67 -11.61 -2.14
CA ASP A 9 7.08 -11.69 -2.56
C ASP A 9 7.26 -11.56 -4.08
N LYS A 10 6.21 -11.83 -4.85
CA LYS A 10 6.26 -11.72 -6.30
C LYS A 10 6.19 -10.25 -6.74
N PRO A 11 6.95 -9.86 -7.78
CA PRO A 11 6.77 -8.55 -8.39
C PRO A 11 5.42 -8.49 -9.11
N ALA A 12 4.82 -7.30 -9.19
CA ALA A 12 3.52 -7.10 -9.82
C ALA A 12 3.44 -7.65 -11.26
N GLY A 13 4.56 -7.64 -11.99
CA GLY A 13 4.64 -8.18 -13.36
C GLY A 13 4.49 -9.70 -13.48
N GLU A 14 4.70 -10.45 -12.39
CA GLU A 14 4.61 -11.91 -12.33
C GLU A 14 3.31 -12.42 -11.70
N LEU A 15 2.44 -11.51 -11.24
CA LEU A 15 1.14 -11.88 -10.68
C LEU A 15 0.19 -12.32 -11.79
N THR A 16 -0.70 -13.26 -11.47
CA THR A 16 -1.91 -13.51 -12.27
C THR A 16 -3.01 -12.52 -11.91
N LEU A 17 -4.06 -12.41 -12.74
CA LEU A 17 -5.21 -11.53 -12.47
C LEU A 17 -5.84 -11.81 -11.10
N ASP A 18 -6.03 -13.08 -10.76
CA ASP A 18 -6.62 -13.47 -9.47
C ASP A 18 -5.68 -13.16 -8.29
N GLU A 19 -4.39 -13.42 -8.43
CA GLU A 19 -3.38 -13.07 -7.42
C GLU A 19 -3.28 -11.56 -7.23
N ALA A 20 -3.29 -10.79 -8.31
CA ALA A 20 -3.25 -9.34 -8.29
C ALA A 20 -4.51 -8.75 -7.63
N ALA A 21 -5.69 -9.31 -7.90
CA ALA A 21 -6.94 -8.89 -7.28
C ALA A 21 -6.93 -9.16 -5.77
N ALA A 22 -6.51 -10.36 -5.35
CA ALA A 22 -6.40 -10.71 -3.94
C ALA A 22 -5.37 -9.85 -3.19
N GLU A 23 -4.22 -9.57 -3.82
CA GLU A 23 -3.19 -8.72 -3.26
C GLU A 23 -3.64 -7.26 -3.15
N LEU A 24 -4.35 -6.74 -4.17
CA LEU A 24 -4.93 -5.39 -4.13
C LEU A 24 -5.94 -5.25 -2.99
N GLU A 25 -6.83 -6.23 -2.81
CA GLU A 25 -7.80 -6.22 -1.72
C GLU A 25 -7.10 -6.22 -0.35
N HIS A 26 -6.07 -7.04 -0.19
CA HIS A 26 -5.27 -7.10 1.03
C HIS A 26 -4.58 -5.75 1.32
N LEU A 27 -3.88 -5.19 0.34
CA LEU A 27 -3.19 -3.90 0.47
C LEU A 27 -4.16 -2.75 0.75
N ALA A 28 -5.32 -2.72 0.08
CA ALA A 28 -6.34 -1.70 0.30
C ALA A 28 -6.89 -1.74 1.73
N ARG A 29 -7.08 -2.94 2.30
CA ARG A 29 -7.48 -3.11 3.69
C ARG A 29 -6.40 -2.64 4.65
N GLU A 30 -5.14 -3.03 4.43
CA GLU A 30 -4.04 -2.57 5.28
C GLU A 30 -3.93 -1.05 5.24
N ILE A 31 -3.90 -0.43 4.06
CA ILE A 31 -3.84 1.03 3.93
C ILE A 31 -5.01 1.70 4.68
N SER A 32 -6.23 1.17 4.54
CA SER A 32 -7.40 1.72 5.25
C SER A 32 -7.32 1.58 6.77
N GLU A 33 -6.74 0.51 7.29
CA GLU A 33 -6.53 0.35 8.74
C GLU A 33 -5.47 1.32 9.25
N HIS A 34 -4.39 1.52 8.49
CA HIS A 34 -3.35 2.50 8.84
C HIS A 34 -3.88 3.94 8.77
N ASP A 35 -4.68 4.28 7.74
CA ASP A 35 -5.37 5.56 7.66
C ASP A 35 -6.26 5.78 8.89
N ARG A 36 -6.99 4.74 9.33
CA ARG A 36 -7.83 4.79 10.54
C ARG A 36 -6.99 5.04 11.79
N HIS A 37 -5.90 4.32 11.99
CA HIS A 37 -5.02 4.51 13.15
C HIS A 37 -4.34 5.88 13.16
N TYR A 38 -3.93 6.38 11.98
CA TYR A 38 -3.31 7.69 11.83
C TYR A 38 -4.29 8.84 12.18
N HIS A 39 -5.55 8.73 11.78
CA HIS A 39 -6.53 9.81 11.99
C HIS A 39 -7.33 9.72 13.29
N VAL A 40 -7.51 8.52 13.85
CA VAL A 40 -8.40 8.30 15.00
C VAL A 40 -7.63 8.07 16.30
N GLU A 41 -6.54 7.32 16.25
CA GLU A 41 -5.92 6.76 17.46
C GLU A 41 -4.61 7.48 17.86
N ASP A 42 -4.09 8.38 17.02
CA ASP A 42 -2.78 9.06 17.17
C ASP A 42 -1.64 8.06 17.50
N ALA A 43 -1.81 6.83 17.00
CA ALA A 43 -0.97 5.66 17.26
C ALA A 43 -0.57 5.04 15.92
N PRO A 44 0.33 5.69 15.15
CA PRO A 44 0.83 5.12 13.91
C PRO A 44 1.49 3.77 14.18
N VAL A 45 0.91 2.71 13.63
CA VAL A 45 1.39 1.33 13.82
C VAL A 45 2.58 1.02 12.91
N ILE A 46 2.71 1.77 11.80
CA ILE A 46 3.82 1.66 10.86
C ILE A 46 4.44 3.04 10.60
N SER A 47 5.71 3.04 10.20
CA SER A 47 6.41 4.24 9.75
C SER A 47 5.91 4.71 8.38
N ASP A 48 6.12 6.00 8.08
CA ASP A 48 5.80 6.57 6.77
C ASP A 48 6.43 5.79 5.61
N ALA A 49 7.65 5.27 5.81
CA ALA A 49 8.36 4.49 4.79
C ALA A 49 7.68 3.14 4.50
N GLU A 50 7.10 2.51 5.52
CA GLU A 50 6.32 1.28 5.39
C GLU A 50 4.97 1.56 4.73
N TYR A 51 4.29 2.64 5.13
CA TYR A 51 3.05 3.08 4.50
C TYR A 51 3.26 3.39 3.00
N ASP A 52 4.32 4.14 2.68
CA ASP A 52 4.71 4.41 1.30
C ASP A 52 5.04 3.13 0.54
N ALA A 53 5.58 2.09 1.19
CA ALA A 53 5.85 0.81 0.55
C ALA A 53 4.55 0.07 0.16
N LEU A 54 3.54 0.08 1.05
CA LEU A 54 2.22 -0.48 0.76
C LEU A 54 1.57 0.24 -0.43
N LEU A 55 1.61 1.57 -0.45
CA LEU A 55 1.08 2.39 -1.54
C LEU A 55 1.82 2.18 -2.87
N ARG A 56 3.15 2.13 -2.85
CA ARG A 56 3.95 1.86 -4.05
C ARG A 56 3.60 0.50 -4.63
N ARG A 57 3.44 -0.52 -3.79
CA ARG A 57 3.05 -1.86 -4.22
C ARG A 57 1.64 -1.88 -4.81
N HIS A 58 0.67 -1.25 -4.13
CA HIS A 58 -0.71 -1.13 -4.63
C HIS A 58 -0.74 -0.48 -6.02
N SER A 59 -0.05 0.64 -6.16
CA SER A 59 0.04 1.39 -7.42
C SER A 59 0.76 0.60 -8.53
N ALA A 60 1.79 -0.18 -8.18
CA ALA A 60 2.50 -1.02 -9.15
C ALA A 60 1.61 -2.15 -9.70
N ILE A 61 0.75 -2.73 -8.87
CA ILE A 61 -0.21 -3.75 -9.30
C ILE A 61 -1.27 -3.11 -10.20
N GLU A 62 -1.83 -1.96 -9.81
CA GLU A 62 -2.78 -1.22 -10.65
C GLU A 62 -2.22 -0.79 -12.01
N ALA A 63 -0.96 -0.33 -12.04
CA ALA A 63 -0.28 0.00 -13.29
C ALA A 63 -0.12 -1.21 -14.22
N ARG A 64 0.00 -2.42 -13.65
CA ARG A 64 0.11 -3.67 -14.40
C ARG A 64 -1.25 -4.23 -14.82
N PHE A 65 -2.27 -4.05 -13.99
CA PHE A 65 -3.63 -4.55 -14.15
C PHE A 65 -4.63 -3.38 -14.12
N PRO A 66 -4.68 -2.56 -15.19
CA PRO A 66 -5.59 -1.42 -15.26
C PRO A 66 -7.07 -1.82 -15.12
N ASP A 67 -7.41 -3.05 -15.50
CA ASP A 67 -8.77 -3.61 -15.38
C ASP A 67 -9.20 -3.83 -13.91
N LEU A 68 -8.24 -3.91 -12.97
CA LEU A 68 -8.49 -4.06 -11.54
C LEU A 68 -8.55 -2.72 -10.80
N VAL A 69 -8.26 -1.60 -11.47
CA VAL A 69 -8.27 -0.27 -10.87
C VAL A 69 -9.69 0.14 -10.52
N ARG A 70 -9.98 0.22 -9.23
CA ARG A 70 -11.28 0.68 -8.74
C ARG A 70 -11.34 2.20 -8.65
N PRO A 71 -12.53 2.81 -8.83
CA PRO A 71 -12.68 4.27 -8.70
C PRO A 71 -12.42 4.78 -7.29
N ASP A 72 -12.62 3.95 -6.27
CA ASP A 72 -12.41 4.24 -4.84
C ASP A 72 -10.98 3.89 -4.35
N SER A 73 -10.08 3.57 -5.27
CA SER A 73 -8.71 3.12 -4.97
C SER A 73 -7.91 4.14 -4.15
N PRO A 74 -7.16 3.68 -3.11
CA PRO A 74 -6.29 4.56 -2.32
C PRO A 74 -5.20 5.22 -3.16
N SER A 75 -4.70 4.60 -4.23
CA SER A 75 -3.70 5.22 -5.11
C SER A 75 -4.21 6.50 -5.78
N ARG A 76 -5.51 6.56 -6.07
CA ARG A 76 -6.18 7.76 -6.61
C ARG A 76 -6.32 8.87 -5.58
N ARG A 77 -6.47 8.53 -4.30
CA ARG A 77 -6.55 9.50 -3.19
C ARG A 77 -5.18 10.09 -2.88
N VAL A 78 -4.13 9.26 -2.92
CA VAL A 78 -2.75 9.67 -2.60
C VAL A 78 -2.05 10.39 -3.77
N GLY A 79 -2.61 10.31 -5.00
CA GLY A 79 -2.18 11.16 -6.12
C GLY A 79 -2.45 12.67 -5.91
N ALA A 80 -3.18 13.06 -4.87
CA ALA A 80 -3.21 14.45 -4.41
C ALA A 80 -1.80 14.81 -3.86
N PRO A 81 -1.27 16.01 -4.16
CA PRO A 81 0.07 16.40 -3.75
C PRO A 81 0.27 16.12 -2.25
N PRO A 82 1.42 15.54 -1.84
CA PRO A 82 1.63 15.16 -0.45
C PRO A 82 1.36 16.39 0.40
N ALA A 83 0.49 16.24 1.40
CA ALA A 83 0.30 17.26 2.41
C ALA A 83 1.68 17.61 2.94
N ALA A 84 2.07 18.88 2.82
CA ALA A 84 3.36 19.39 3.26
C ALA A 84 3.46 19.23 4.79
N GLY A 85 3.82 18.04 5.25
CA GLY A 85 3.68 17.65 6.65
C GLY A 85 4.63 16.55 7.12
N PHE A 86 5.51 16.02 6.27
CA PHE A 86 6.60 15.16 6.74
C PHE A 86 7.78 16.00 7.22
N ALA A 87 7.64 16.58 8.40
CA ALA A 87 8.80 17.04 9.15
C ALA A 87 9.61 15.79 9.56
N LYS A 88 10.84 15.67 9.03
CA LYS A 88 11.80 14.65 9.46
C LYS A 88 11.86 14.60 10.98
N VAL A 89 11.40 13.50 11.58
CA VAL A 89 11.65 13.25 13.00
C VAL A 89 13.12 12.87 13.12
N SER A 90 13.97 13.85 13.42
CA SER A 90 15.34 13.60 13.83
C SER A 90 15.31 12.89 15.18
N HIS A 91 15.65 11.61 15.22
CA HIS A 91 15.97 10.93 16.46
C HIS A 91 17.25 11.56 17.04
N SER A 92 17.11 12.49 17.97
CA SER A 92 18.20 12.91 18.84
C SER A 92 18.51 11.78 19.83
N ARG A 93 19.76 11.35 19.84
CA ARG A 93 20.38 10.77 21.04
C ARG A 93 21.13 11.86 21.76
#